data_AF-A0A918N8S9-F1
#
_entry.id   AF-A0A918N8S9-F1
#
_cell.length_a   1.000
_cell.length_b   1.000
_cell.length_c   1.000
_cell.angle_alpha   90.00
_cell.angle_beta   90.00
_cell.angle_gamma   90.00
#
_symmetry.space_group_name_H-M   'P 1'
#
loop_
_entity.id
_entity.type
_entity.pdbx_description
1 polymer ?
#
loop_
_entity_poly.entity_id
_entity_poly.type
_entity_poly.pdbx_seq_one_letter_code
_entity_poly.pdbx_strand_id
1 'polypeptide(L)'
;MSIRFIAGAVCPRCGEMDTLKAGTEDDGNTLVRECVDCGYIDRISQGINTPKEVDTRVTPKQPEPDDTDAIPVKIIDPNAREE
;
A
#
# COMPACT_ATOMS: atom_id res chain seq x y z
N MET A 1 -3.29 -27.39 -0.41
CA MET A 1 -1.94 -26.78 -0.33
C MET A 1 -1.05 -27.25 -1.47
N SER A 2 -0.55 -26.37 -2.35
CA SER A 2 0.44 -26.72 -3.39
C SER A 2 1.79 -26.14 -3.04
N ILE A 3 2.81 -27.00 -2.89
CA ILE A 3 4.19 -26.61 -2.59
C ILE A 3 4.99 -26.66 -3.90
N ARG A 4 5.81 -25.64 -4.13
CA ARG A 4 6.65 -25.46 -5.31
C ARG A 4 8.09 -25.16 -4.91
N PHE A 5 9.04 -25.58 -5.73
CA PHE A 5 10.46 -25.28 -5.53
C PHE A 5 10.83 -23.91 -6.13
N ILE A 6 11.79 -23.19 -5.54
CA ILE A 6 12.26 -21.89 -6.02
C ILE A 6 13.70 -22.03 -6.56
N ALA A 7 13.83 -22.15 -7.88
CA ALA A 7 15.14 -22.23 -8.52
C ALA A 7 15.87 -20.87 -8.51
N GLY A 8 17.19 -20.90 -8.29
CA GLY A 8 18.10 -19.76 -8.25
C GLY A 8 18.01 -18.91 -6.97
N ALA A 9 17.21 -19.32 -5.98
CA ALA A 9 17.07 -18.59 -4.74
C ALA A 9 18.09 -19.04 -3.69
N VAL A 10 18.70 -18.09 -2.99
CA VAL A 10 19.63 -18.34 -1.89
C VAL A 10 18.89 -18.23 -0.56
N CYS A 11 19.08 -19.20 0.33
CA CYS A 11 18.51 -19.14 1.67
C CYS A 11 19.12 -17.97 2.46
N PRO A 12 18.32 -17.03 3.01
CA PRO A 12 18.84 -15.89 3.76
C PRO A 12 19.44 -16.28 5.11
N ARG A 13 19.18 -17.50 5.59
CA ARG A 13 19.69 -17.99 6.88
C ARG A 13 21.01 -18.74 6.76
N CYS A 14 21.12 -19.71 5.85
CA CYS A 14 22.33 -20.54 5.71
C CYS A 14 23.18 -20.20 4.48
N GLY A 15 22.67 -19.42 3.52
CA GLY A 15 23.40 -19.04 2.31
C GLY A 15 23.43 -20.11 1.21
N GLU A 16 22.81 -21.27 1.42
CA GLU A 16 22.75 -22.34 0.42
C GLU A 16 21.78 -21.99 -0.72
N MET A 17 22.19 -22.24 -1.96
CA MET A 17 21.40 -21.98 -3.17
C MET A 17 20.44 -23.16 -3.42
N ASP A 18 19.27 -22.89 -3.99
CA ASP A 18 18.37 -23.95 -4.47
C ASP A 18 17.81 -24.86 -3.34
N THR A 19 17.51 -24.26 -2.19
CA THR A 19 16.99 -24.98 -1.00
C THR A 19 15.62 -24.52 -0.54
N LEU A 20 15.04 -23.49 -1.17
CA LEU A 20 13.76 -22.92 -0.77
C LEU A 20 12.59 -23.57 -1.51
N LYS A 21 11.58 -24.00 -0.76
CA LYS A 21 10.25 -24.38 -1.25
C LYS A 21 9.21 -23.37 -0.76
N ALA A 22 8.21 -23.06 -1.56
CA ALA A 22 7.12 -22.15 -1.22
C ALA A 22 5.76 -22.83 -1.38
N GLY A 23 4.84 -22.55 -0.46
CA GLY A 23 3.43 -22.91 -0.55
C GLY A 23 2.54 -21.80 -0.01
N THR A 24 1.26 -21.85 -0.31
CA THR A 24 0.27 -20.89 0.22
C THR A 24 -0.54 -21.57 1.32
N GLU A 25 -0.74 -20.91 2.48
CA GLU A 25 -1.63 -21.36 3.56
C GLU A 25 -3.08 -21.52 3.10
N ASP A 26 -3.88 -22.29 3.85
CA ASP A 26 -5.27 -22.62 3.49
C ASP A 26 -6.14 -21.37 3.28
N ASP A 27 -5.85 -20.28 4.00
CA ASP A 27 -6.48 -18.97 3.82
C ASP A 27 -6.13 -18.25 2.51
N GLY A 28 -5.20 -18.79 1.70
CA GLY A 28 -4.81 -18.24 0.40
C GLY A 28 -4.00 -16.93 0.44
N ASN A 29 -3.98 -16.26 1.60
CA ASN A 29 -3.41 -14.92 1.75
C ASN A 29 -1.96 -14.88 2.24
N THR A 30 -1.40 -16.03 2.64
CA THR A 30 -0.04 -16.09 3.18
C THR A 30 0.79 -17.07 2.36
N LEU A 31 1.87 -16.58 1.76
CA LEU A 31 2.88 -17.39 1.10
C LEU A 31 3.97 -17.74 2.12
N VAL A 32 4.12 -19.03 2.38
CA VAL A 32 5.12 -19.57 3.30
C VAL A 32 6.27 -20.13 2.48
N ARG A 33 7.50 -19.70 2.75
CA ARG A 33 8.74 -20.27 2.20
C ARG A 33 9.49 -21.00 3.30
N GLU A 34 10.04 -22.17 2.97
CA GLU A 34 10.80 -23.00 3.90
C GLU A 34 12.11 -23.45 3.24
N CYS A 35 13.22 -23.40 3.98
CA CYS A 35 14.49 -23.99 3.57
C CYS A 35 14.56 -25.45 4.02
N VAL A 36 14.83 -26.36 3.09
CA VAL A 36 14.92 -27.80 3.39
C VAL A 36 16.16 -28.20 4.19
N ASP A 37 17.24 -27.41 4.11
CA ASP A 37 18.52 -27.75 4.77
C ASP A 37 18.62 -27.23 6.20
N CYS A 38 18.25 -25.97 6.43
CA CYS A 38 18.37 -25.35 7.75
C CYS A 38 17.03 -25.15 8.47
N GLY A 39 15.89 -25.42 7.82
CA GLY A 39 14.55 -25.26 8.42
C GLY A 39 14.12 -23.79 8.60
N TYR A 40 14.75 -22.84 7.90
CA TYR A 40 14.30 -21.45 7.89
C TYR A 40 12.86 -21.34 7.35
N ILE A 41 12.00 -20.54 7.99
CA ILE A 41 10.61 -20.30 7.57
C ILE A 41 10.38 -18.80 7.41
N ASP A 42 9.82 -18.41 6.27
CA ASP A 42 9.45 -17.04 5.91
C ASP A 42 7.95 -16.98 5.58
N ARG A 43 7.22 -16.01 6.15
CA ARG A 43 5.78 -15.84 5.93
C ARG A 43 5.54 -14.48 5.31
N ILE A 44 5.05 -14.49 4.08
CA ILE A 44 4.83 -13.30 3.27
C ILE A 44 3.34 -13.14 3.06
N SER A 45 2.78 -12.02 3.56
CA SER A 45 1.41 -11.65 3.25
C SER A 45 1.29 -11.31 1.76
N GLN A 46 0.35 -11.96 1.07
CA GLN A 46 -0.05 -11.65 -0.29
C GLN A 46 -1.22 -10.66 -0.36
N GLY A 47 -1.71 -10.20 0.80
CA GLY A 47 -2.76 -9.19 0.86
C GLY A 47 -2.32 -7.90 0.18
N ILE A 48 -3.21 -7.31 -0.62
CA ILE A 48 -3.04 -5.96 -1.16
C ILE A 48 -3.11 -5.01 0.04
N ASN A 49 -1.95 -4.62 0.56
CA ASN A 49 -1.87 -3.51 1.49
C ASN A 49 -2.08 -2.25 0.65
N THR A 50 -3.29 -1.69 0.64
CA THR A 50 -3.49 -0.33 0.15
C THR A 50 -2.69 0.58 1.06
N PRO A 51 -1.57 1.17 0.59
CA PRO A 51 -0.73 1.98 1.45
C PRO A 51 -1.55 3.18 1.86
N LYS A 52 -1.90 3.28 3.15
CA LYS A 52 -2.55 4.48 3.65
C LYS A 52 -1.50 5.58 3.67
N GLU A 53 -1.81 6.71 3.06
CA GLU A 53 -0.94 7.87 3.13
C GLU A 53 -0.76 8.27 4.60
N VAL A 54 0.50 8.41 5.00
CA VAL A 54 0.85 8.83 6.35
C VAL A 54 0.57 10.32 6.50
N ASP A 55 -0.07 10.71 7.59
CA ASP A 55 -0.27 12.13 7.89
C ASP A 55 1.10 12.77 8.12
N THR A 56 1.44 13.77 7.30
CA THR A 56 2.66 14.54 7.46
C THR A 56 2.30 15.96 7.87
N ARG A 57 3.19 16.62 8.62
CA ARG A 57 3.02 18.02 9.06
C ARG A 57 2.66 18.99 7.90
N VAL A 58 3.03 18.63 6.67
CA VAL A 58 2.89 19.47 5.48
C VAL A 58 1.79 19.02 4.53
N THR A 59 1.11 17.90 4.80
CA THR A 59 -0.03 17.46 3.99
C THR A 59 -1.19 18.44 4.22
N PRO A 60 -1.63 19.20 3.20
CA PRO A 60 -2.82 20.02 3.35
C PRO A 60 -4.03 19.10 3.54
N LYS A 61 -4.77 19.26 4.63
CA LYS A 61 -6.05 18.57 4.82
C LYS A 61 -6.94 18.96 3.64
N GLN A 62 -7.47 17.97 2.90
CA GLN A 62 -8.43 18.26 1.85
C GLN A 62 -9.57 19.08 2.47
N PRO A 63 -9.91 20.26 1.91
CA PRO A 63 -11.01 21.05 2.44
C PRO A 63 -12.27 20.19 2.39
N GLU A 64 -12.88 20.02 3.56
CA GLU A 64 -14.20 19.41 3.66
C GLU A 64 -15.14 20.31 2.83
N PRO A 65 -16.04 19.75 2.00
CA PRO A 65 -16.95 20.57 1.22
C PRO A 65 -17.76 21.43 2.19
N ASP A 66 -17.50 22.74 2.19
CA ASP A 66 -18.26 23.68 2.99
C ASP A 66 -19.72 23.65 2.50
N ASP A 67 -20.64 23.24 3.36
CA ASP A 67 -22.10 23.22 3.14
C ASP A 67 -22.71 24.64 3.08
N THR A 68 -21.89 25.63 2.71
CA THR A 68 -22.30 27.03 2.64
C THR A 68 -22.85 27.32 1.26
N ASP A 69 -24.14 27.64 1.18
CA ASP A 69 -24.78 28.08 -0.06
C ASP A 69 -24.05 29.29 -0.64
N ALA A 70 -23.68 29.21 -1.91
CA ALA A 70 -22.98 30.30 -2.60
C ALA A 70 -23.90 31.53 -2.73
N ILE A 71 -23.57 32.62 -2.03
CA ILE A 71 -24.31 33.88 -2.12
C ILE A 71 -23.76 34.70 -3.30
N PRO A 72 -24.60 35.08 -4.29
CA PRO A 72 -24.15 35.93 -5.38
C PRO A 72 -23.83 37.34 -4.86
N VAL A 73 -22.59 37.78 -5.06
CA VAL A 73 -22.16 39.15 -4.73
C VAL A 73 -22.38 40.07 -5.93
N LYS A 74 -22.94 41.26 -5.67
CA LYS A 74 -23.08 42.31 -6.68
C LYS A 74 -21.82 43.19 -6.66
N ILE A 75 -21.01 43.06 -7.71
CA ILE A 75 -19.80 43.86 -7.89
C ILE A 75 -20.23 45.26 -8.31
N ILE A 76 -19.84 46.28 -7.56
CA ILE A 76 -20.07 47.68 -7.91
C ILE A 76 -18.91 48.15 -8.79
N ASP A 77 -19.21 48.62 -9.99
CA ASP A 77 -18.24 49.19 -10.91
C ASP A 77 -17.78 50.57 -10.41
N PRO A 78 -16.48 50.78 -10.14
CA PRO A 78 -15.97 52.05 -9.62
C PRO A 78 -15.97 53.20 -10.64
N ASN A 79 -16.37 52.92 -11.89
CA ASN A 79 -16.44 53.90 -12.99
C ASN A 79 -17.85 54.11 -13.54
N ALA A 80 -18.89 53.59 -12.86
CA ALA A 80 -20.27 53.90 -13.22
C ALA A 80 -20.55 55.38 -12.90
N ARG A 81 -20.41 56.24 -13.90
CA ARG A 81 -20.84 57.64 -13.82
C ARG A 81 -22.36 57.66 -13.89
N GLU A 82 -22.99 58.14 -12.82
CA GLU A 82 -24.43 58.38 -12.77
C GLU A 82 -24.73 59.65 -13.60
N GLU A 83 -25.62 59.55 -14.59
CA GLU A 83 -26.24 60.69 -15.30
C GLU A 83 -27.44 61.22 -14.51
#